data_AF-A0A420HBA2-F1
#
_entry.id   AF-A0A420HBA2-F1
#
_cell.length_a   1.000
_cell.length_b   1.000
_cell.length_c   1.000
_cell.angle_alpha   90.00
_cell.angle_beta   90.00
_cell.angle_gamma   90.00
#
_symmetry.space_group_name_H-M   'P 1'
#
loop_
_entity.id
_entity.type
_entity.pdbx_description
1 polymer ?
#
loop_
_entity_poly.entity_id
_entity_poly.type
_entity_poly.pdbx_seq_one_letter_code
_entity_poly.pdbx_strand_id
1 'polypeptide(L)'
;MEPRARIGKNRGQQNFSDLELQQFLFGYGDDPQSLEPVKRILDELLTDFITELCFEAHRSAQVSGRQKIKLEDIKFACRKNPIYLGKIKEVQDKKAEIDAARKLLDQNDDKISKSDVKAFDEIPLGEADDDIDGDIVTQTQHRGKSTGIGK
;
A
#
# COMPACT_ATOMS: atom_id res chain seq x y z
N MET A 1 -36.52 6.25 13.10
CA MET A 1 -35.29 6.49 12.29
C MET A 1 -35.81 6.90 10.92
N GLU A 2 -35.64 8.15 10.53
CA GLU A 2 -36.16 8.61 9.23
C GLU A 2 -35.40 7.94 8.07
N PRO A 3 -36.08 7.64 6.94
CA PRO A 3 -35.43 7.13 5.74
C PRO A 3 -34.49 8.21 5.21
N ARG A 4 -33.19 7.98 5.34
CA ARG A 4 -32.15 8.92 4.91
C ARG A 4 -32.06 8.89 3.39
N ALA A 5 -32.05 10.07 2.77
CA ALA A 5 -31.83 10.22 1.34
C ALA A 5 -30.48 9.58 0.97
N ARG A 6 -30.53 8.48 0.22
CA ARG A 6 -29.33 7.94 -0.42
C ARG A 6 -28.93 8.95 -1.50
N ILE A 7 -27.66 9.36 -1.51
CA ILE A 7 -27.08 10.03 -2.68
C ILE A 7 -27.45 9.15 -3.87
N GLY A 8 -28.10 9.74 -4.88
CA GLY A 8 -28.62 8.99 -6.02
C GLY A 8 -27.50 8.13 -6.58
N LYS A 9 -27.71 6.80 -6.57
CA LYS A 9 -26.81 5.79 -7.12
C LYS A 9 -26.11 6.36 -8.33
N ASN A 10 -24.78 6.35 -8.30
CA ASN A 10 -23.96 7.05 -9.27
C ASN A 10 -24.52 6.81 -10.67
N ARG A 11 -24.90 7.89 -11.36
CA ARG A 11 -25.45 7.83 -12.72
C ARG A 11 -24.33 7.46 -13.70
N GLY A 12 -23.81 6.24 -13.62
CA GLY A 12 -22.78 5.69 -14.48
C GLY A 12 -21.33 6.12 -14.20
N GLN A 13 -21.06 6.89 -13.14
CA GLN A 13 -19.70 7.38 -12.82
C GLN A 13 -19.19 6.69 -11.55
N GLN A 14 -18.06 5.99 -11.61
CA GLN A 14 -17.48 5.35 -10.42
C GLN A 14 -16.82 6.40 -9.51
N ASN A 15 -16.87 6.20 -8.19
CA ASN A 15 -16.20 7.09 -7.23
C ASN A 15 -14.70 6.83 -7.15
N PHE A 16 -14.30 5.56 -7.27
CA PHE A 16 -12.90 5.14 -7.33
C PHE A 16 -12.48 4.80 -8.77
N SER A 17 -11.18 4.90 -9.07
CA SER A 17 -10.67 4.48 -10.37
C SER A 17 -10.62 2.95 -10.48
N ASP A 18 -10.80 2.45 -11.71
CA ASP A 18 -10.70 1.02 -12.01
C ASP A 18 -9.37 0.40 -11.54
N LEU A 19 -8.26 1.16 -11.66
CA LEU A 19 -6.94 0.70 -11.25
C LEU A 19 -6.85 0.53 -9.73
N GLU A 20 -7.39 1.46 -8.95
CA GLU A 20 -7.40 1.37 -7.48
C GLU A 20 -8.24 0.18 -7.01
N LEU A 21 -9.42 -0.01 -7.62
CA LEU A 21 -10.29 -1.15 -7.31
C LEU A 21 -9.63 -2.48 -7.69
N GLN A 22 -8.95 -2.55 -8.83
CA GLN A 22 -8.21 -3.73 -9.26
C GLN A 22 -7.06 -4.06 -8.30
N GLN A 23 -6.25 -3.05 -7.92
CA GLN A 23 -5.14 -3.25 -7.00
C GLN A 23 -5.62 -3.66 -5.61
N PHE A 24 -6.75 -3.10 -5.17
CA PHE A 24 -7.38 -3.51 -3.91
C PHE A 24 -7.78 -4.98 -3.97
N LEU A 25 -8.55 -5.39 -4.99
CA LEU A 25 -9.00 -6.78 -5.16
C LEU A 25 -7.81 -7.76 -5.24
N PHE A 26 -6.82 -7.45 -6.07
CA PHE A 26 -5.61 -8.26 -6.20
C PHE A 26 -4.84 -8.37 -4.88
N GLY A 27 -4.72 -7.28 -4.12
CA GLY A 27 -4.09 -7.27 -2.80
C GLY A 27 -4.79 -8.15 -1.76
N TYR A 28 -6.08 -8.44 -1.94
CA TYR A 28 -6.86 -9.37 -1.12
C TYR A 28 -6.98 -10.78 -1.74
N GLY A 29 -6.27 -11.06 -2.82
CA GLY A 29 -6.15 -12.40 -3.42
C GLY A 29 -7.09 -12.69 -4.59
N ASP A 30 -7.72 -11.67 -5.18
CA ASP A 30 -8.47 -11.82 -6.43
C ASP A 30 -7.52 -11.93 -7.67
N ASP A 31 -8.09 -12.23 -8.84
CA ASP A 31 -7.36 -12.31 -10.11
C ASP A 31 -6.71 -10.95 -10.49
N PRO A 32 -5.54 -10.94 -11.18
CA PRO A 32 -4.93 -9.71 -11.70
C PRO A 32 -5.85 -8.89 -12.62
N GLN A 33 -6.84 -9.52 -13.25
CA GLN A 33 -7.87 -8.88 -14.04
C GLN A 33 -9.26 -9.28 -13.53
N SER A 34 -9.71 -8.58 -12.50
CA SER A 34 -11.01 -8.80 -11.88
C SER A 34 -12.16 -8.47 -12.84
N LEU A 35 -13.28 -9.16 -12.64
CA LEU A 35 -14.49 -8.94 -13.43
C LEU A 35 -15.03 -7.51 -13.24
N GLU A 36 -15.44 -6.88 -14.32
CA GLU A 36 -16.01 -5.52 -14.31
C GLU A 36 -17.20 -5.35 -13.32
N PRO A 37 -18.14 -6.30 -13.20
CA PRO A 37 -19.21 -6.21 -12.21
C PRO A 37 -18.70 -6.22 -10.76
N VAL A 38 -17.60 -6.93 -10.47
CA VAL A 38 -17.02 -7.00 -9.11
C VAL A 38 -16.45 -5.64 -8.72
N LYS A 39 -15.71 -4.99 -9.62
CA LYS A 39 -15.20 -3.62 -9.40
C LYS A 39 -16.35 -2.64 -9.14
N ARG A 40 -17.41 -2.66 -9.96
CA ARG A 40 -18.58 -1.79 -9.76
C ARG A 40 -19.29 -2.02 -8.42
N ILE A 41 -19.49 -3.29 -8.04
CA ILE A 41 -20.12 -3.60 -6.76
C ILE A 41 -19.22 -3.15 -5.61
N LEU A 42 -17.90 -3.32 -5.72
CA LEU A 42 -16.94 -2.84 -4.73
C LEU A 42 -16.99 -1.31 -4.57
N ASP A 43 -17.05 -0.56 -5.68
CA ASP A 43 -17.23 0.91 -5.67
C ASP A 43 -18.49 1.32 -4.89
N GLU A 44 -19.63 0.68 -5.18
CA GLU A 44 -20.89 0.94 -4.47
C GLU A 44 -20.79 0.60 -2.97
N LEU A 45 -20.25 -0.57 -2.61
CA LEU A 45 -20.11 -1.01 -1.22
C LEU A 45 -19.16 -0.11 -0.42
N LEU A 46 -18.02 0.28 -1.00
CA LEU A 46 -17.07 1.18 -0.35
C LEU A 46 -17.67 2.57 -0.14
N THR A 47 -18.38 3.08 -1.15
CA THR A 47 -19.06 4.38 -1.06
C THR A 47 -20.10 4.38 0.05
N ASP A 48 -20.96 3.35 0.10
CA ASP A 48 -21.97 3.20 1.14
C ASP A 48 -21.32 3.09 2.53
N PHE A 49 -20.29 2.26 2.68
CA PHE A 49 -19.56 2.08 3.94
C PHE A 49 -18.96 3.39 4.47
N ILE A 50 -18.24 4.14 3.62
CA ILE A 50 -17.61 5.41 4.01
C ILE A 50 -18.68 6.44 4.39
N THR A 51 -19.76 6.50 3.62
CA THR A 51 -20.85 7.42 3.84
C THR A 51 -21.55 7.16 5.18
N GLU A 52 -21.89 5.90 5.46
CA GLU A 52 -22.51 5.50 6.73
C GLU A 52 -21.58 5.77 7.93
N LEU A 53 -20.29 5.48 7.80
CA LEU A 53 -19.30 5.77 8.84
C LEU A 53 -19.19 7.27 9.14
N CYS A 54 -19.15 8.09 8.09
CA CYS A 54 -19.12 9.55 8.21
C CYS A 54 -20.37 10.09 8.91
N PHE A 55 -21.55 9.54 8.64
CA PHE A 55 -22.78 9.94 9.33
C PHE A 55 -22.75 9.60 10.82
N GLU A 56 -22.25 8.42 11.20
CA GLU A 56 -22.15 8.04 12.61
C GLU A 56 -21.11 8.88 13.36
N ALA A 57 -19.97 9.17 12.72
CA ALA A 57 -18.98 10.10 13.26
C ALA A 57 -19.53 11.53 13.37
N HIS A 58 -20.28 12.00 12.37
CA HIS A 58 -20.93 13.30 12.41
C HIS A 58 -21.93 13.41 13.56
N ARG A 59 -22.72 12.36 13.80
CA ARG A 59 -23.63 12.31 14.95
C ARG A 59 -22.89 12.51 16.26
N SER A 60 -21.72 11.90 16.41
CA SER A 60 -20.86 12.03 17.60
C SER A 60 -20.30 13.47 17.74
N ALA A 61 -19.91 14.09 16.62
CA ALA A 61 -19.49 15.49 16.59
C ALA A 61 -20.62 16.46 16.98
N GLN A 62 -21.85 16.21 16.50
CA GLN A 62 -23.04 17.01 16.81
C GLN A 62 -23.39 16.98 18.30
N VAL A 63 -23.27 15.82 18.96
CA VAL A 63 -23.47 15.73 20.43
C VAL A 63 -22.48 16.65 21.17
N SER A 64 -21.30 16.87 20.60
CA SER A 64 -20.30 17.80 21.15
C SER A 64 -20.47 19.26 20.68
N GLY A 65 -21.57 19.59 19.99
CA GLY A 65 -21.82 20.92 19.42
C GLY A 65 -20.89 21.32 18.26
N ARG A 66 -20.21 20.35 17.63
CA ARG A 66 -19.25 20.60 16.55
C ARG A 66 -19.82 20.20 15.20
N GLN A 67 -19.64 21.09 14.23
CA GLN A 67 -19.95 20.79 12.82
C GLN A 67 -18.83 20.01 12.13
N LYS A 68 -17.57 20.25 12.51
CA LYS A 68 -16.40 19.60 11.94
C LYS A 68 -16.13 18.26 12.63
N ILE A 69 -16.02 17.21 11.82
CA ILE A 69 -15.64 15.86 12.25
C ILE A 69 -14.13 15.86 12.57
N LYS A 70 -13.77 15.26 13.70
CA LYS A 70 -12.40 14.97 14.10
C LYS A 70 -12.14 13.47 14.03
N LEU A 71 -10.87 13.10 14.04
CA LEU A 71 -10.44 11.71 14.09
C LEU A 71 -11.02 10.94 15.29
N GLU A 72 -11.17 11.59 16.44
CA GLU A 72 -11.77 10.98 17.63
C GLU A 72 -13.25 10.62 17.42
N ASP A 73 -13.97 11.35 16.56
CA ASP A 73 -15.36 11.01 16.23
C ASP A 73 -15.44 9.73 15.39
N ILE A 74 -14.48 9.52 14.47
CA ILE A 74 -14.35 8.30 13.67
C ILE A 74 -13.95 7.11 14.56
N LYS A 75 -12.98 7.30 15.47
CA LYS A 75 -12.63 6.28 16.48
C LYS A 75 -13.85 5.90 17.32
N PHE A 76 -14.62 6.90 17.76
CA PHE A 76 -15.84 6.65 18.52
C PHE A 76 -16.92 5.91 17.71
N ALA A 77 -17.09 6.24 16.42
CA ALA A 77 -17.98 5.51 15.53
C ALA A 77 -17.56 4.03 15.40
N CYS A 78 -16.25 3.76 15.32
CA CYS A 78 -15.68 2.41 15.24
C CYS A 78 -15.53 1.69 16.60
N ARG A 79 -15.98 2.26 17.73
CA ARG A 79 -15.70 1.76 19.10
C ARG A 79 -16.07 0.29 19.36
N LYS A 80 -17.01 -0.27 18.60
CA LYS A 80 -17.47 -1.65 18.72
C LYS A 80 -16.63 -2.65 17.92
N ASN A 81 -15.74 -2.16 17.05
CA ASN A 81 -14.89 -2.98 16.20
C ASN A 81 -13.41 -2.77 16.59
N PRO A 82 -12.83 -3.65 17.43
CA PRO A 82 -11.45 -3.50 17.87
C PRO A 82 -10.43 -3.61 16.72
N ILE A 83 -10.77 -4.33 15.65
CA ILE A 83 -9.90 -4.46 14.47
C ILE A 83 -9.76 -3.12 13.76
N TYR A 84 -10.86 -2.39 13.59
CA TYR A 84 -10.84 -1.06 12.97
C TYR A 84 -10.06 -0.06 13.82
N LEU A 85 -10.22 -0.10 15.15
CA LEU A 85 -9.43 0.74 16.04
C LEU A 85 -7.93 0.44 15.97
N GLY A 86 -7.58 -0.86 15.95
CA GLY A 86 -6.19 -1.30 15.78
C GLY A 86 -5.58 -0.79 14.48
N LYS A 87 -6.32 -0.90 13.37
CA LYS A 87 -5.88 -0.40 12.07
C LYS A 87 -5.74 1.12 12.02
N ILE A 88 -6.70 1.87 12.59
CA ILE A 88 -6.61 3.33 12.68
C ILE A 88 -5.35 3.75 13.46
N LYS A 89 -5.05 3.05 14.56
CA LYS A 89 -3.85 3.30 15.36
C LYS A 89 -2.57 2.94 14.59
N GLU A 90 -2.51 1.77 13.98
CA GLU A 90 -1.38 1.31 13.17
C GLU A 90 -1.01 2.34 12.08
N VAL A 91 -2.01 2.86 11.37
CA VAL A 91 -1.82 3.88 10.33
C VAL A 91 -1.29 5.20 10.91
N GLN A 92 -1.78 5.61 12.08
CA GLN A 92 -1.28 6.82 12.77
C GLN A 92 0.18 6.67 13.21
N ASP A 93 0.51 5.52 13.80
CA ASP A 93 1.85 5.25 14.31
C ASP A 93 2.86 5.21 13.15
N LYS A 94 2.52 4.54 12.03
CA LYS A 94 3.33 4.54 10.80
C LYS A 94 3.50 5.93 10.20
N LYS A 95 2.44 6.74 10.20
CA LYS A 95 2.54 8.13 9.73
C LYS A 95 3.52 8.93 10.59
N ALA A 96 3.46 8.79 11.92
CA ALA A 96 4.37 9.49 12.82
C ALA A 96 5.82 9.05 12.60
N GLU A 97 6.06 7.76 12.36
CA GLU A 97 7.38 7.22 12.03
C GLU A 97 7.93 7.80 10.71
N ILE A 98 7.12 7.82 9.65
CA ILE A 98 7.49 8.42 8.36
C ILE A 98 7.78 9.92 8.52
N ASP A 99 6.94 10.65 9.24
CA ASP A 99 7.12 12.08 9.47
C ASP A 99 8.40 12.37 10.29
N ALA A 100 8.74 11.51 11.26
CA ALA A 100 10.01 11.60 12.00
C ALA A 100 11.23 11.30 11.12
N ALA A 101 11.16 10.27 10.28
CA ALA A 101 12.23 9.92 9.34
C ALA A 101 12.48 11.05 8.32
N ARG A 102 11.42 11.66 7.80
CA ARG A 102 11.52 12.82 6.90
C ARG A 102 12.23 14.01 7.56
N LYS A 103 11.93 14.27 8.84
CA LYS A 103 12.58 15.35 9.59
C LYS A 103 14.07 15.09 9.85
N LEU A 104 14.47 13.84 10.06
CA LEU A 104 15.87 13.47 10.23
C LEU A 104 16.68 13.66 8.93
N LEU A 105 16.06 13.42 7.77
CA LEU A 105 16.69 13.64 6.46
C LEU A 105 16.86 15.13 6.16
N ASP A 106 15.82 15.93 6.38
CA ASP A 106 15.83 17.39 6.15
C ASP A 106 16.92 18.11 6.96
N GLN A 107 17.19 17.66 8.19
CA GLN A 107 18.26 18.21 9.04
C GLN A 107 19.68 17.83 8.61
N ASN A 108 19.83 16.78 7.80
CA ASN A 108 21.12 16.29 7.33
C ASN A 108 21.47 16.78 5.92
N ASP A 109 20.49 17.23 5.13
CA ASP A 109 20.69 17.67 3.74
C ASP A 109 21.45 19.01 3.64
N ASP A 110 21.30 19.89 4.64
CA ASP A 110 22.09 21.14 4.75
C ASP A 110 23.61 20.90 5.00
N LYS A 111 24.02 19.66 5.23
CA LYS A 111 25.42 19.27 5.45
C LYS A 111 26.00 18.34 4.39
N ILE A 112 25.21 17.87 3.42
CA ILE A 112 25.77 17.12 2.30
C ILE A 112 26.42 18.11 1.35
N SER A 113 27.69 18.38 1.63
CA SER A 113 28.54 19.14 0.74
C SER A 113 28.80 18.31 -0.52
N LYS A 114 28.93 18.95 -1.69
CA LYS A 114 29.33 18.27 -2.95
C LYS A 114 30.63 17.44 -2.82
N SER A 115 31.40 17.65 -1.75
CA SER A 115 32.58 16.87 -1.37
C SER A 115 32.25 15.43 -0.97
N ASP A 116 31.12 15.17 -0.31
CA ASP A 116 30.77 13.84 0.19
C ASP A 116 30.34 12.91 -0.95
N VAL A 117 29.73 13.45 -2.01
CA VAL A 117 29.37 12.70 -3.22
C VAL A 117 30.62 12.27 -4.01
N LYS A 118 31.68 13.09 -4.03
CA LYS A 118 32.96 12.73 -4.67
C LYS A 118 33.72 11.62 -3.94
N ALA A 119 33.56 11.52 -2.62
CA ALA A 119 34.23 10.47 -1.84
C ALA A 119 33.66 9.07 -2.10
N PHE A 120 32.42 8.96 -2.60
CA PHE A 120 31.83 7.67 -3.01
C PHE A 120 32.26 7.23 -4.41
N ASP A 121 32.57 8.17 -5.32
CA ASP A 121 33.05 7.86 -6.68
C ASP A 121 34.54 7.47 -6.71
N GLU A 122 35.32 7.84 -5.69
CA GLU A 122 36.78 7.62 -5.64
C GLU A 122 37.22 6.38 -4.84
N ILE A 123 36.31 5.58 -4.29
CA ILE A 123 36.70 4.27 -3.72
C ILE A 123 37.02 3.35 -4.91
N PRO A 124 38.30 3.02 -5.17
CA PRO A 124 38.60 2.02 -6.19
C PRO A 124 38.08 0.70 -5.65
N LEU A 125 37.30 -0.04 -6.44
CA LEU A 125 37.09 -1.47 -6.17
C LEU A 125 38.47 -2.13 -6.17
N GLY A 126 39.07 -2.26 -4.99
CA GLY A 126 40.23 -3.07 -4.78
C GLY A 126 39.86 -4.50 -5.13
N GLU A 127 40.61 -5.09 -6.06
CA GLU A 127 40.58 -6.51 -6.38
C GLU A 127 40.75 -7.29 -5.08
N ALA A 128 39.65 -7.83 -4.55
CA ALA A 128 39.66 -8.77 -3.44
C ALA A 128 39.34 -10.15 -4.01
N ASP A 129 40.42 -10.85 -4.33
CA ASP A 129 40.61 -12.29 -4.45
C ASP A 129 39.36 -13.15 -4.70
N ASP A 130 39.28 -13.65 -5.93
CA ASP A 130 38.79 -15.00 -6.24
C ASP A 130 39.50 -16.00 -5.32
N ASP A 131 38.76 -16.69 -4.45
CA ASP A 131 38.99 -18.08 -4.02
C ASP A 131 38.09 -18.43 -2.81
N ILE A 132 36.85 -18.85 -3.09
CA ILE A 132 36.09 -19.72 -2.17
C ILE A 132 35.68 -20.97 -2.94
N ASP A 133 36.55 -21.97 -2.85
CA ASP A 133 36.26 -23.37 -3.17
C ASP A 133 35.10 -23.87 -2.31
N GLY A 134 34.02 -24.31 -2.97
CA GLY A 134 32.82 -24.85 -2.36
C GLY A 134 32.17 -25.86 -3.27
N ASP A 135 32.78 -27.05 -3.35
CA ASP A 135 32.27 -28.23 -4.03
C ASP A 135 30.79 -28.52 -3.68
N ILE A 136 29.88 -28.21 -4.61
CA ILE A 136 28.57 -28.86 -4.70
C ILE A 136 28.57 -29.72 -5.97
N VAL A 137 28.80 -31.01 -5.73
CA VAL A 137 28.68 -32.10 -6.71
C VAL A 137 27.22 -32.23 -7.14
N THR A 138 26.84 -31.65 -8.27
CA THR A 138 25.65 -32.07 -9.02
C THR A 138 26.05 -33.13 -10.04
N GLN A 139 25.92 -34.40 -9.66
CA GLN A 139 25.87 -35.51 -10.61
C GLN A 139 24.55 -35.41 -11.40
N THR A 140 24.62 -35.04 -12.68
CA THR A 140 23.72 -35.59 -13.69
C THR A 140 24.51 -35.72 -15.00
N GLN A 141 24.61 -36.96 -15.45
CA GLN A 141 25.52 -37.44 -16.48
C GLN A 141 25.18 -36.91 -17.88
N HIS A 142 26.25 -36.55 -18.61
CA HIS A 142 26.58 -36.83 -20.02
C HIS A 142 25.56 -37.68 -20.81
N ARG A 143 25.31 -37.48 -22.12
CA ARG A 143 26.20 -37.33 -23.30
C ARG A 143 25.23 -37.30 -24.51
N GLY A 144 25.46 -36.78 -25.72
CA GLY A 144 26.61 -36.27 -26.45
C GLY A 144 26.14 -35.98 -27.88
N LYS A 145 26.78 -35.01 -28.54
CA LYS A 145 26.60 -34.63 -29.95
C LYS A 145 27.25 -35.67 -30.87
N SER A 146 26.60 -36.06 -31.97
CA SER A 146 27.30 -36.64 -33.13
C SER A 146 26.60 -36.30 -34.46
N THR A 147 27.31 -35.49 -35.25
CA THR A 147 27.64 -35.62 -36.69
C THR A 147 26.59 -36.18 -37.67
N GLY A 148 26.40 -35.47 -38.79
CA GLY A 148 25.45 -35.82 -39.85
C GLY A 148 25.95 -36.79 -40.93
N ILE A 149 25.26 -36.68 -42.08
CA ILE A 149 25.43 -37.29 -43.42
C ILE A 149 24.29 -38.26 -43.82
N GLY A 150 23.50 -37.79 -44.81
CA GLY A 150 23.20 -38.53 -46.05
C GLY A 150 22.06 -39.56 -46.05
N LYS A 151 20.93 -39.22 -46.65
CA LYS A 151 20.58 -39.50 -48.06
C LYS A 151 19.32 -38.74 -48.44
#